data_AF-A0A9P7GWE6-F1
#
_entry.id   AF-A0A9P7GWE6-F1
#
_cell.length_a   1.000
_cell.length_b   1.000
_cell.length_c   1.000
_cell.angle_alpha   90.00
_cell.angle_beta   90.00
_cell.angle_gamma   90.00
#
_symmetry.space_group_name_H-M   'P 1'
#
loop_
_entity.id
_entity.type
_entity.pdbx_description
1 polymer ?
#
loop_
_entity_poly.entity_id
_entity_poly.type
_entity_poly.pdbx_seq_one_letter_code
_entity_poly.pdbx_strand_id
1 'polypeptide(L)'
;MTDASESYGNFDLIKRVKLDFTDVVVSKWRSRISGLSVVHLDYEAPIINGYFVVATEIFDDSGCPHTLEHLVFMGSEKYPHKGVLDHLANRGFSNGTNAWTDTDHTAYTISTAGEQGFLQLLPIYVDHILYPTITKAGYV
;
A
#
# COMPACT_ATOMS: atom_id res chain seq x y z
N MET A 1 -27.43 24.16 7.94
CA MET A 1 -27.39 22.79 8.47
C MET A 1 -25.96 22.32 8.31
N THR A 2 -25.24 22.12 9.40
CA THR A 2 -23.83 21.75 9.41
C THR A 2 -23.70 20.30 8.92
N ASP A 3 -23.08 20.10 7.76
CA ASP A 3 -22.64 18.79 7.30
C ASP A 3 -21.80 18.15 8.40
N ALA A 4 -22.28 17.09 9.02
CA ALA A 4 -21.49 16.35 9.99
C ALA A 4 -20.33 15.71 9.23
N SER A 5 -19.09 16.02 9.61
CA SER A 5 -17.91 15.37 9.02
C SER A 5 -17.98 13.88 9.32
N GLU A 6 -18.07 13.06 8.27
CA GLU A 6 -18.04 11.61 8.40
C GLU A 6 -16.65 11.16 8.88
N SER A 7 -16.62 10.30 9.90
CA SER A 7 -15.38 9.74 10.45
C SER A 7 -15.52 8.23 10.62
N TYR A 8 -14.42 7.50 10.44
CA TYR A 8 -14.32 6.06 10.70
C TYR A 8 -13.03 5.76 11.46
N GLY A 9 -13.12 5.18 12.66
CA GLY A 9 -11.95 4.96 13.51
C GLY A 9 -11.19 6.27 13.76
N ASN A 10 -9.92 6.33 13.37
CA ASN A 10 -9.09 7.54 13.43
C ASN A 10 -9.00 8.32 12.10
N PHE A 11 -9.85 8.01 11.11
CA PHE A 11 -9.88 8.68 9.81
C PHE A 11 -11.08 9.61 9.68
N ASP A 12 -10.86 10.76 9.04
CA ASP A 12 -11.89 11.71 8.64
C ASP A 12 -12.06 11.71 7.13
N LEU A 13 -13.30 11.76 6.67
CA LEU A 13 -13.63 11.96 5.26
C LEU A 13 -13.25 13.39 4.85
N ILE A 14 -12.36 13.51 3.88
CA ILE A 14 -11.96 14.80 3.31
C ILE A 14 -12.86 15.19 2.15
N LYS A 15 -13.15 14.23 1.26
CA LYS A 15 -13.97 14.46 0.07
C LYS A 15 -14.52 13.15 -0.46
N ARG A 16 -15.77 13.17 -0.94
CA ARG A 16 -16.38 12.08 -1.72
C ARG A 16 -16.88 12.63 -3.05
N VAL A 17 -16.62 11.91 -4.13
CA VAL A 17 -16.97 12.30 -5.50
C VAL A 17 -17.49 11.07 -6.25
N LYS A 18 -18.72 11.14 -6.76
CA LYS A 18 -19.22 10.19 -7.77
C LYS A 18 -18.71 10.67 -9.14
N LEU A 19 -18.16 9.77 -9.94
CA LEU A 19 -17.70 10.10 -11.29
C LEU A 19 -18.89 10.11 -12.26
N ASP A 20 -18.94 11.08 -13.17
CA ASP A 20 -20.10 11.26 -14.06
C ASP A 20 -20.19 10.19 -15.17
N PHE A 21 -19.09 9.50 -15.45
CA PHE A 21 -18.95 8.56 -16.58
C PHE A 21 -18.88 7.08 -16.16
N THR A 22 -18.97 6.78 -14.86
CA THR A 22 -18.87 5.41 -14.33
C THR A 22 -19.57 5.31 -12.98
N ASP A 23 -19.89 4.09 -12.56
CA ASP A 23 -20.55 3.88 -11.28
C ASP A 23 -19.63 3.96 -10.04
N VAL A 24 -18.35 4.26 -10.26
CA VAL A 24 -17.35 4.37 -9.21
C VAL A 24 -17.59 5.61 -8.33
N VAL A 25 -17.54 5.41 -7.01
CA VAL A 25 -17.47 6.48 -6.01
C VAL A 25 -16.05 6.55 -5.47
N VAL A 26 -15.43 7.73 -5.56
CA VAL A 26 -14.11 7.99 -5.00
C VAL A 26 -14.25 8.71 -3.67
N SER A 27 -13.58 8.20 -2.64
CA SER A 27 -13.52 8.87 -1.33
C SER A 27 -12.08 9.02 -0.85
N LYS A 28 -11.73 10.22 -0.38
CA LYS A 28 -10.44 10.52 0.22
C LYS A 28 -10.61 10.68 1.73
N TRP A 29 -9.82 9.94 2.48
CA TRP A 29 -9.79 9.92 3.93
C TRP A 29 -8.41 10.34 4.43
N ARG A 30 -8.35 10.92 5.62
CA ARG A 30 -7.08 11.25 6.28
C ARG A 30 -7.08 10.82 7.74
N SER A 31 -6.02 10.14 8.16
CA SER A 31 -5.83 9.81 9.57
C SER A 31 -5.55 11.06 10.39
N ARG A 32 -6.26 11.23 11.50
CA ARG A 32 -6.02 12.27 12.52
C ARG A 32 -4.72 12.07 13.28
N ILE A 33 -4.22 10.83 13.33
CA ILE A 33 -3.05 10.46 14.14
C ILE A 33 -1.78 10.50 13.28
N SER A 34 -1.76 9.77 12.16
CA SER A 34 -0.56 9.65 11.33
C SER A 34 -0.51 10.63 10.16
N GLY A 35 -1.63 11.27 9.82
CA GLY A 35 -1.76 12.06 8.61
C GLY A 35 -1.85 11.22 7.32
N LEU A 36 -1.78 9.89 7.38
CA LEU A 36 -1.92 8.98 6.25
C LEU A 36 -3.19 9.29 5.46
N SER A 37 -3.06 9.42 4.15
CA SER A 37 -4.18 9.59 3.24
C SER A 37 -4.56 8.26 2.60
N VAL A 38 -5.85 7.94 2.59
CA VAL A 38 -6.40 6.77 1.91
C VAL A 38 -7.37 7.24 0.84
N VAL A 39 -7.18 6.80 -0.39
CA VAL A 39 -8.12 7.02 -1.49
C VAL A 39 -8.77 5.67 -1.78
N HIS A 40 -10.09 5.61 -1.58
CA HIS A 40 -10.88 4.40 -1.79
C HIS A 40 -11.80 4.60 -2.99
N LEU A 41 -11.67 3.70 -3.97
CA LEU A 41 -12.53 3.63 -5.14
C LEU A 41 -13.50 2.48 -4.90
N ASP A 42 -14.77 2.83 -4.68
CA ASP A 42 -15.83 1.88 -4.35
C ASP A 42 -16.61 1.53 -5.62
N TYR A 43 -16.43 0.29 -6.07
CA TYR A 43 -17.17 -0.33 -7.18
C TYR A 43 -17.01 -1.86 -7.14
N GLU A 44 -17.98 -2.57 -7.71
CA GLU A 44 -17.97 -4.03 -7.76
C GLU A 44 -16.94 -4.54 -8.79
N ALA A 45 -15.96 -5.31 -8.31
CA ALA A 45 -14.93 -5.92 -9.14
C ALA A 45 -14.45 -7.25 -8.55
N PRO A 46 -14.05 -8.23 -9.39
CA PRO A 46 -13.53 -9.51 -8.91
C PRO A 46 -12.11 -9.39 -8.31
N ILE A 47 -11.39 -8.30 -8.63
CA ILE A 47 -10.01 -8.07 -8.22
C ILE A 47 -9.97 -6.81 -7.35
N ILE A 48 -9.32 -6.93 -6.20
CA ILE A 48 -8.98 -5.78 -5.35
C ILE A 48 -7.54 -5.39 -5.63
N ASN A 49 -7.31 -4.10 -5.87
CA ASN A 49 -5.99 -3.53 -6.08
C ASN A 49 -5.62 -2.61 -4.92
N GLY A 50 -4.41 -2.80 -4.37
CA GLY A 50 -3.81 -1.94 -3.37
C GLY A 50 -2.58 -1.24 -3.93
N TYR A 51 -2.49 0.07 -3.70
CA TYR A 51 -1.35 0.90 -4.04
C TYR A 51 -0.89 1.62 -2.77
N PHE A 52 0.37 1.44 -2.40
CA PHE A 52 0.99 2.04 -1.23
C PHE A 52 2.14 2.91 -1.70
N VAL A 53 1.97 4.22 -1.62
CA VAL A 53 2.91 5.18 -2.19
C VAL A 53 3.65 5.90 -1.08
N VAL A 54 4.98 5.90 -1.16
CA VAL A 54 5.87 6.60 -0.24
C VAL A 54 6.70 7.59 -1.05
N ALA A 55 6.74 8.84 -0.63
CA ALA A 55 7.61 9.84 -1.25
C ALA A 55 9.08 9.49 -0.94
N THR A 56 9.90 9.39 -1.98
CA THR A 56 11.30 8.90 -1.91
C THR A 56 12.23 9.73 -2.80
N GLU A 57 11.94 11.02 -2.98
CA GLU A 57 12.79 11.96 -3.73
C GLU A 57 14.22 12.00 -3.18
N ILE A 58 15.20 11.93 -4.08
CA ILE A 58 16.62 12.10 -3.79
C ILE A 58 17.24 13.12 -4.75
N PHE A 59 18.32 13.77 -4.31
CA PHE A 59 19.02 14.82 -5.07
C PHE A 59 20.42 14.40 -5.50
N ASP A 60 20.64 13.09 -5.62
CA ASP A 60 21.86 12.46 -6.09
C ASP A 60 21.55 11.23 -6.94
N ASP A 61 22.59 10.64 -7.54
CA ASP A 61 22.47 9.44 -8.38
C ASP A 61 22.73 8.15 -7.61
N SER A 62 22.52 8.13 -6.28
CA SER A 62 22.86 6.98 -5.44
C SER A 62 22.01 5.74 -5.70
N GLY A 63 20.80 5.90 -6.26
CA GLY A 63 19.84 4.81 -6.44
C GLY A 63 19.28 4.27 -5.12
N CYS A 64 19.42 5.02 -4.01
CA CYS A 64 18.94 4.60 -2.69
C CYS A 64 17.46 4.19 -2.65
N PRO A 65 16.50 4.95 -3.25
CA PRO A 65 15.09 4.59 -3.27
C PRO A 65 14.81 3.25 -3.96
N HIS A 66 15.41 3.03 -5.13
CA HIS A 66 15.24 1.77 -5.86
C HIS A 66 15.88 0.61 -5.09
N THR A 67 17.03 0.83 -4.44
CA THR A 67 17.63 -0.19 -3.58
C THR A 67 16.71 -0.52 -2.40
N LEU A 68 16.13 0.49 -1.76
CA LEU A 68 15.21 0.31 -0.64
C LEU A 68 13.94 -0.46 -1.04
N GLU A 69 13.40 -0.19 -2.23
CA GLU A 69 12.26 -0.92 -2.81
C GLU A 69 12.49 -2.44 -2.77
N HIS A 70 13.66 -2.91 -3.23
CA HIS A 70 14.00 -4.34 -3.20
C HIS A 70 14.21 -4.87 -1.78
N LEU A 71 14.86 -4.08 -0.93
CA LEU A 71 15.18 -4.49 0.45
C LEU A 71 13.92 -4.67 1.32
N VAL A 72 12.85 -3.95 1.03
CA VAL A 72 11.55 -4.11 1.71
C VAL A 72 11.00 -5.54 1.56
N PHE A 73 11.26 -6.22 0.43
CA PHE A 73 10.80 -7.60 0.19
C PHE A 73 11.68 -8.68 0.83
N MET A 74 12.79 -8.29 1.48
CA MET A 74 13.69 -9.23 2.15
C MET A 74 13.18 -9.70 3.52
N GLY A 75 12.12 -9.07 4.03
CA GLY A 75 11.43 -9.42 5.28
C GLY A 75 11.22 -8.20 6.17
N SER A 76 10.34 -8.33 7.15
CA SER A 76 9.95 -7.29 8.11
C SER A 76 10.14 -7.73 9.56
N GLU A 77 9.93 -6.83 10.53
CA GLU A 77 10.02 -7.16 11.96
C GLU A 77 9.12 -8.33 12.36
N LYS A 78 7.87 -8.38 11.87
CA LYS A 78 6.95 -9.50 12.17
C LYS A 78 7.12 -10.69 11.23
N TYR A 79 7.68 -10.49 10.04
CA TYR A 79 7.83 -11.51 9.00
C TYR A 79 9.27 -11.49 8.46
N PRO A 80 10.26 -11.96 9.24
CA PRO A 80 11.68 -11.67 9.03
C PRO A 80 12.35 -12.50 7.92
N HIS A 81 11.56 -13.14 7.06
CA HIS A 81 12.05 -14.09 6.07
C HIS A 81 11.67 -13.64 4.65
N LYS A 82 12.68 -13.61 3.78
CA LYS A 82 12.53 -13.34 2.35
C LYS A 82 11.48 -14.25 1.71
N GLY A 83 10.67 -13.68 0.83
CA GLY A 83 9.67 -14.41 0.04
C GLY A 83 8.40 -14.79 0.79
N VAL A 84 8.31 -14.56 2.11
CA VAL A 84 7.07 -14.79 2.89
C VAL A 84 5.91 -14.00 2.30
N LEU A 85 6.15 -12.73 1.95
CA LEU A 85 5.11 -11.87 1.39
C LEU A 85 4.55 -12.43 0.07
N ASP A 86 5.41 -12.87 -0.85
CA ASP A 86 4.99 -13.46 -2.13
C ASP A 86 4.24 -14.78 -1.94
N HIS A 87 4.72 -15.64 -1.04
CA HIS A 87 4.04 -16.91 -0.74
C HIS A 87 2.64 -16.68 -0.18
N LEU A 88 2.46 -15.67 0.67
CA LEU A 88 1.15 -15.30 1.19
C LEU A 88 0.29 -14.63 0.11
N ALA A 89 0.88 -13.77 -0.72
CA ALA A 89 0.18 -13.13 -1.84
C ALA A 89 -0.43 -14.17 -2.78
N ASN A 90 0.33 -15.20 -3.14
CA ASN A 90 -0.14 -16.30 -3.97
C ASN A 90 -1.30 -17.08 -3.34
N ARG A 91 -1.36 -17.19 -2.01
CA ARG A 91 -2.50 -17.80 -1.29
C ARG A 91 -3.76 -16.92 -1.35
N GLY A 92 -3.60 -15.61 -1.51
CA GLY A 92 -4.68 -14.66 -1.82
C GLY A 92 -5.04 -14.59 -3.31
N PHE A 93 -4.58 -15.57 -4.12
CA PHE A 93 -4.73 -15.58 -5.58
C PHE A 93 -4.18 -14.32 -6.25
N SER A 94 -3.14 -13.74 -5.67
CA SER A 94 -2.35 -12.69 -6.28
C SER A 94 -1.40 -13.27 -7.33
N ASN A 95 -1.05 -12.48 -8.34
CA ASN A 95 0.01 -12.81 -9.29
C ASN A 95 1.38 -12.32 -8.79
N GLY A 96 1.69 -12.62 -7.53
CA GLY A 96 2.86 -12.07 -6.83
C GLY A 96 2.70 -10.62 -6.37
N THR A 97 3.70 -10.13 -5.65
CA THR A 97 3.80 -8.71 -5.28
C THR A 97 4.63 -7.95 -6.31
N ASN A 98 4.40 -6.64 -6.43
CA ASN A 98 5.16 -5.80 -7.34
C ASN A 98 5.41 -4.43 -6.73
N ALA A 99 6.49 -3.77 -7.14
CA ALA A 99 6.79 -2.40 -6.77
C ALA A 99 7.52 -1.70 -7.91
N TRP A 100 7.53 -0.38 -7.87
CA TRP A 100 8.31 0.43 -8.79
C TRP A 100 8.70 1.74 -8.12
N THR A 101 9.86 2.25 -8.53
CA THR A 101 10.42 3.51 -8.06
C THR A 101 10.50 4.50 -9.21
N ASP A 102 9.88 5.66 -9.02
CA ASP A 102 9.95 6.82 -9.89
C ASP A 102 10.81 7.91 -9.24
N THR A 103 10.88 9.06 -9.88
CA THR A 103 11.77 10.17 -9.52
C THR A 103 11.50 10.72 -8.11
N ASP A 104 10.23 10.76 -7.69
CA ASP A 104 9.78 11.40 -6.44
C ASP A 104 9.09 10.42 -5.48
N HIS A 105 8.82 9.19 -5.88
CA HIS A 105 8.11 8.21 -5.06
C HIS A 105 8.42 6.75 -5.43
N THR A 106 8.16 5.88 -4.45
CA THR A 106 8.12 4.43 -4.64
C THR A 106 6.71 3.94 -4.35
N ALA A 107 6.16 3.16 -5.28
CA ALA A 107 4.83 2.57 -5.16
C ALA A 107 4.93 1.05 -5.04
N TYR A 108 4.40 0.52 -3.94
CA TYR A 108 4.25 -0.90 -3.70
C TYR A 108 2.82 -1.31 -4.03
N THR A 109 2.66 -2.39 -4.79
CA THR A 109 1.38 -2.81 -5.36
C THR A 109 1.08 -4.28 -5.11
N ILE A 110 -0.20 -4.56 -4.88
CA ILE A 110 -0.70 -5.93 -4.76
C ILE A 110 -2.12 -5.99 -5.33
N SER A 111 -2.43 -7.09 -6.01
CA SER A 111 -3.78 -7.39 -6.48
C SER A 111 -4.22 -8.75 -5.98
N THR A 112 -5.42 -8.91 -5.46
CA THR A 112 -5.94 -10.21 -4.98
C THR A 112 -7.30 -10.51 -5.58
N ALA A 113 -7.65 -11.79 -5.68
CA ALA A 113 -9.02 -12.17 -5.99
C ALA A 113 -9.90 -11.96 -4.76
N GLY A 114 -10.87 -11.06 -4.88
CA GLY A 114 -11.75 -10.66 -3.78
C GLY A 114 -11.06 -9.95 -2.61
N GLU A 115 -11.89 -9.50 -1.67
CA GLU A 115 -11.47 -8.70 -0.50
C GLU A 115 -10.81 -9.53 0.61
N GLN A 116 -11.18 -10.80 0.76
CA GLN A 116 -10.72 -11.61 1.88
C GLN A 116 -9.20 -11.82 1.84
N GLY A 117 -8.66 -12.12 0.65
CA GLY A 117 -7.22 -12.22 0.43
C GLY A 117 -6.51 -10.89 0.68
N PHE A 118 -7.09 -9.80 0.16
CA PHE A 118 -6.55 -8.46 0.35
C PHE A 118 -6.43 -8.08 1.83
N LEU A 119 -7.50 -8.27 2.60
CA LEU A 119 -7.56 -7.90 4.02
C LEU A 119 -6.62 -8.75 4.88
N GLN A 120 -6.37 -10.00 4.50
CA GLN A 120 -5.36 -10.84 5.16
C GLN A 120 -3.93 -10.38 4.86
N LEU A 121 -3.68 -9.92 3.64
CA LEU A 121 -2.34 -9.51 3.20
C LEU A 121 -1.98 -8.09 3.61
N LEU A 122 -2.95 -7.19 3.65
CA LEU A 122 -2.78 -5.77 3.96
C LEU A 122 -1.89 -5.52 5.20
N PRO A 123 -2.14 -6.10 6.39
CA PRO A 123 -1.30 -5.84 7.57
C PRO A 123 0.14 -6.36 7.41
N ILE A 124 0.35 -7.42 6.63
CA ILE A 124 1.66 -8.04 6.38
C ILE A 124 2.45 -7.17 5.40
N TYR A 125 1.78 -6.71 4.36
CA TYR A 125 2.31 -5.83 3.32
C TYR A 125 2.74 -4.48 3.90
N VAL A 126 1.90 -3.89 4.75
CA VAL A 126 2.22 -2.63 5.45
C VAL A 126 3.38 -2.81 6.44
N ASP A 127 3.51 -3.98 7.09
CA ASP A 127 4.65 -4.28 7.97
C ASP A 127 5.98 -4.32 7.20
N HIS A 128 5.99 -4.85 5.98
CA HIS A 128 7.17 -4.82 5.11
C HIS A 128 7.58 -3.41 4.75
N ILE A 129 6.62 -2.54 4.39
CA ILE A 129 6.91 -1.16 3.98
C ILE A 129 7.40 -0.32 5.16
N LEU A 130 6.76 -0.44 6.33
CA LEU A 130 7.03 0.44 7.47
C LEU A 130 8.13 -0.07 8.41
N TYR A 131 8.32 -1.40 8.49
CA TYR A 131 9.25 -2.04 9.40
C TYR A 131 10.10 -3.12 8.70
N PRO A 132 10.80 -2.80 7.59
CA PRO A 132 11.68 -3.75 6.92
C PRO A 132 12.89 -4.10 7.78
N THR A 133 13.40 -5.32 7.62
CA THR A 133 14.56 -5.81 8.39
C THR A 133 15.88 -5.12 8.03
N ILE A 134 16.09 -4.79 6.76
CA ILE A 134 17.29 -4.12 6.20
C ILE A 134 18.61 -4.68 6.80
N THR A 135 18.77 -6.01 6.73
CA THR A 135 19.99 -6.64 7.25
C THR A 135 21.18 -6.42 6.32
N LYS A 136 22.40 -6.43 6.87
CA LYS A 136 23.63 -6.38 6.06
C LYS A 136 23.66 -7.46 4.98
N ALA A 137 23.19 -8.67 5.30
CA ALA A 137 23.15 -9.79 4.37
C ALA A 137 22.17 -9.58 3.21
N GLY A 138 21.16 -8.73 3.37
CA GLY A 138 20.24 -8.37 2.30
C GLY A 138 20.84 -7.43 1.25
N TYR A 139 21.95 -6.76 1.59
CA TYR A 139 22.66 -5.82 0.72
C TYR A 139 23.75 -6.49 -0.14
N VAL A 140 24.07 -7.77 0.11
CA VAL A 140 25.18 -8.50 -0.54
C VAL A 140 24.72 -9.34 -1.72
#